data_AF-A0A8X6XVA2-F1
#
_entry.id   AF-A0A8X6XVA2-F1
#
_cell.length_a   1.000
_cell.length_b   1.000
_cell.length_c   1.000
_cell.angle_alpha   90.00
_cell.angle_beta   90.00
_cell.angle_gamma   90.00
#
_symmetry.space_group_name_H-M   'P 1'
#
loop_
_entity.id
_entity.type
_entity.pdbx_description
1 polymer ?
#
loop_
_entity_poly.entity_id
_entity_poly.type
_entity_poly.pdbx_seq_one_letter_code
_entity_poly.pdbx_strand_id
1 'polypeptide(L)'
;MEIVLLLAWMLRFVENCRHPDKRVTSHLTVSDLDAAEKVLVKIVQQETLKNENVESRLKTLCLFTDSKGLIRLKTKITRRDDAENFISPLYFYHQITH
;
A
#
# COMPACT_ATOMS: atom_id res chain seq x y z
N MET A 1 -10.22 -5.11 -7.91
CA MET A 1 -9.32 -6.23 -8.31
C MET A 1 -8.64 -5.97 -9.65
N GLU A 2 -9.31 -5.42 -10.67
CA GLU A 2 -8.71 -5.22 -12.02
C GLU A 2 -7.48 -4.29 -12.04
N ILE A 3 -7.52 -3.19 -11.29
CA ILE A 3 -6.41 -2.21 -11.24
C ILE A 3 -5.13 -2.82 -10.65
N VAL A 4 -5.25 -3.67 -9.63
CA VAL A 4 -4.10 -4.33 -8.98
C VAL A 4 -3.45 -5.31 -9.94
N LEU A 5 -4.23 -6.09 -10.69
CA LEU A 5 -3.72 -7.01 -11.70
C LEU A 5 -2.98 -6.26 -12.82
N LEU A 6 -3.53 -5.15 -13.28
CA LEU A 6 -2.89 -4.30 -14.29
C LEU A 6 -1.56 -3.74 -13.77
N LEU A 7 -1.54 -3.19 -12.55
CA LEU A 7 -0.32 -2.68 -11.93
C LEU A 7 0.72 -3.77 -11.72
N ALA A 8 0.33 -4.97 -11.31
CA ALA A 8 1.24 -6.10 -11.15
C ALA A 8 1.92 -6.48 -12.49
N TRP A 9 1.16 -6.49 -13.59
CA TRP A 9 1.73 -6.71 -14.92
C TRP A 9 2.64 -5.57 -15.37
N MET A 10 2.28 -4.31 -15.08
CA MET A 10 3.13 -3.16 -15.38
C MET A 10 4.45 -3.21 -14.61
N LEU A 11 4.41 -3.54 -13.31
CA LEU A 11 5.61 -3.69 -12.49
C LEU A 11 6.49 -4.83 -13.02
N ARG A 12 5.91 -5.99 -13.33
CA ARG A 12 6.62 -7.11 -13.97
C ARG A 12 7.28 -6.67 -15.28
N PHE A 13 6.54 -5.96 -16.12
CA PHE A 13 7.03 -5.48 -17.41
C PHE A 13 8.25 -4.58 -17.22
N VAL A 14 8.16 -3.59 -16.33
CA VAL A 14 9.27 -2.69 -16.02
C VAL A 14 10.48 -3.46 -15.49
N GLU A 15 10.28 -4.43 -14.61
CA GLU A 15 11.37 -5.24 -14.06
C GLU A 15 12.05 -6.10 -15.12
N ASN A 16 11.25 -6.72 -16.00
CA ASN A 16 11.76 -7.48 -17.15
C ASN A 16 12.54 -6.60 -18.14
N CYS A 17 12.16 -5.34 -18.31
CA CYS A 17 12.92 -4.39 -19.12
C CYS A 17 14.25 -3.99 -18.47
N ARG A 18 14.29 -3.89 -17.13
CA ARG A 18 15.51 -3.56 -16.38
C ARG A 18 16.49 -4.74 -16.29
N HIS A 19 15.95 -5.95 -16.24
CA HIS A 19 16.71 -7.19 -16.07
C HIS A 19 16.33 -8.21 -17.14
N PRO A 20 16.72 -7.98 -18.41
CA PRO A 20 16.35 -8.84 -19.53
C PRO A 20 16.88 -10.28 -19.38
N ASP A 21 18.00 -10.47 -18.68
CA ASP A 21 18.61 -11.76 -18.33
C ASP A 21 17.80 -12.55 -17.29
N LYS A 22 17.00 -11.87 -16.46
CA LYS A 22 16.15 -12.46 -15.40
C LYS A 22 14.67 -12.38 -15.73
N ARG A 23 14.34 -12.25 -17.02
CA ARG A 23 12.96 -12.06 -17.47
C ARG A 23 12.05 -13.16 -16.97
N VAL A 24 11.00 -12.77 -16.27
CA VAL A 24 9.95 -13.67 -15.78
C VAL A 24 8.75 -13.62 -16.72
N THR A 25 8.37 -14.77 -17.28
CA THR A 25 7.22 -14.93 -18.20
C THR A 25 6.08 -15.75 -17.61
N SER A 26 6.23 -16.23 -16.37
CA SER A 26 5.19 -16.95 -15.66
C SER A 26 4.02 -16.03 -15.26
N HIS A 27 2.93 -16.66 -14.82
CA HIS A 27 1.80 -15.96 -14.22
C HIS A 27 2.21 -15.09 -13.01
N LEU A 28 1.36 -14.11 -12.68
CA LEU A 28 1.50 -13.31 -11.47
C LEU A 28 1.48 -14.21 -10.22
N THR A 29 2.41 -13.95 -9.32
CA THR A 29 2.49 -14.60 -8.02
C THR A 29 1.79 -13.74 -6.98
N VAL A 30 1.51 -14.31 -5.81
CA VAL A 30 0.98 -13.56 -4.66
C VAL A 30 1.89 -12.37 -4.30
N SER A 31 3.21 -12.52 -4.44
CA SER A 31 4.16 -11.43 -4.18
C SER A 31 4.03 -10.28 -5.17
N ASP A 32 3.66 -10.55 -6.43
CA ASP A 32 3.48 -9.50 -7.43
C ASP A 32 2.20 -8.71 -7.16
N LEU A 33 1.14 -9.40 -6.71
CA LEU A 33 -0.11 -8.78 -6.30
C LEU A 33 0.10 -7.91 -5.06
N ASP A 34 0.79 -8.43 -4.04
CA ASP A 34 1.11 -7.67 -2.83
C ASP A 34 1.95 -6.41 -3.12
N ALA A 35 2.93 -6.52 -4.02
CA ALA A 35 3.72 -5.37 -4.46
C ALA A 35 2.84 -4.33 -5.18
N ALA A 36 1.96 -4.77 -6.07
CA ALA A 36 1.03 -3.90 -6.79
C ALA A 36 0.03 -3.19 -5.87
N GLU A 37 -0.53 -3.91 -4.89
CA GLU A 37 -1.42 -3.34 -3.88
C GLU A 37 -0.71 -2.25 -3.08
N LYS A 38 0.51 -2.51 -2.61
CA LYS A 38 1.32 -1.54 -1.88
C LYS A 38 1.63 -0.29 -2.70
N VAL A 39 1.96 -0.46 -3.98
CA VAL A 39 2.18 0.68 -4.90
C VAL A 39 0.89 1.48 -5.09
N LEU A 40 -0.25 0.82 -5.30
CA LEU A 40 -1.54 1.48 -5.44
C LEU A 40 -1.91 2.29 -4.19
N VAL A 41 -1.76 1.69 -3.00
CA VAL A 41 -2.00 2.36 -1.72
C VAL A 41 -1.11 3.60 -1.60
N LYS A 42 0.17 3.47 -1.94
CA LYS A 42 1.12 4.59 -1.89
C LYS A 42 0.69 5.74 -2.77
N ILE A 43 0.27 5.45 -4.01
CA ILE A 43 -0.22 6.46 -4.95
C ILE A 43 -1.45 7.17 -4.36
N VAL A 44 -2.44 6.41 -3.88
CA VAL A 44 -3.68 6.97 -3.28
C VAL A 44 -3.35 7.85 -2.08
N GLN A 45 -2.48 7.38 -1.19
CA GLN A 45 -2.03 8.16 -0.03
C GLN A 45 -1.34 9.45 -0.45
N GLN A 46 -0.43 9.40 -1.43
CA GLN A 46 0.24 10.58 -1.93
C GLN A 46 -0.74 11.57 -2.56
N GLU A 47 -1.69 11.12 -3.38
CA GLU A 47 -2.69 12.02 -3.99
C GLU A 47 -3.61 12.65 -2.96
N THR A 48 -4.08 11.86 -1.98
CA THR A 48 -5.07 12.31 -1.02
C THR A 48 -4.47 13.24 0.04
N LEU A 49 -3.18 13.08 0.35
CA LEU A 49 -2.50 13.80 1.42
C LEU A 49 -1.64 14.97 0.92
N LYS A 50 -1.52 15.17 -0.40
CA LYS A 50 -0.75 16.27 -1.00
C LYS A 50 -1.28 17.67 -0.66
N ASN A 51 -2.60 17.83 -0.49
CA ASN A 51 -3.26 19.13 -0.47
C ASN A 51 -4.05 19.45 0.81
N GLU A 52 -4.06 18.55 1.79
CA GLU A 52 -4.80 18.76 3.03
C GLU A 52 -3.87 18.96 4.21
N ASN A 53 -4.32 19.71 5.21
CA ASN A 53 -3.64 19.81 6.50
C ASN A 53 -3.87 18.48 7.26
N VAL A 54 -3.18 17.43 6.81
CA VAL A 54 -3.22 16.04 7.31
C VAL A 54 -3.14 16.00 8.83
N GLU A 55 -2.30 16.86 9.39
CA GLU A 55 -2.11 17.01 10.83
C GLU A 55 -3.38 17.46 11.57
N SER A 56 -4.29 18.24 10.96
CA SER A 56 -5.50 18.69 11.65
C SER A 56 -6.60 17.61 11.68
N ARG A 57 -6.71 16.79 10.63
CA ARG A 57 -7.73 15.75 10.49
C ARG A 57 -7.36 14.43 11.16
N LEU A 58 -6.07 14.18 11.34
CA LEU A 58 -5.55 12.90 11.82
C LEU A 58 -4.97 13.00 13.24
N LYS A 59 -5.17 14.10 13.98
CA LYS A 59 -4.70 14.25 15.38
C LYS A 59 -5.15 13.13 16.30
N THR A 60 -6.32 12.54 16.04
CA THR A 60 -6.90 11.45 16.82
C THR A 60 -6.42 10.07 16.40
N LEU A 61 -5.77 9.95 15.23
CA LEU A 61 -5.26 8.70 14.68
C LEU A 61 -3.74 8.64 14.91
N CYS A 62 -3.27 7.64 15.65
CA CYS A 62 -1.84 7.42 15.85
C CYS A 62 -1.20 6.90 14.56
N LEU A 63 -0.88 7.78 13.63
CA LEU A 63 -0.30 7.42 12.34
C LEU A 63 1.22 7.36 12.41
N PHE A 64 1.81 6.46 11.62
CA PHE A 64 3.24 6.41 11.39
C PHE A 64 3.54 5.98 9.96
N THR A 65 4.72 6.35 9.46
CA THR A 65 5.21 5.89 8.16
C THR A 65 6.06 4.65 8.35
N ASP A 66 5.78 3.58 7.59
CA ASP A 66 6.59 2.37 7.60
C ASP A 66 7.88 2.51 6.78
N SER A 67 8.75 1.49 6.84
CA SER A 67 10.00 1.46 6.09
C SER A 67 9.84 1.51 4.56
N LYS A 68 8.63 1.29 4.04
CA LYS A 68 8.29 1.34 2.61
C LYS A 68 7.66 2.70 2.21
N GLY A 69 7.53 3.61 3.17
CA GLY A 69 6.96 4.94 2.98
C GLY A 69 5.44 4.96 2.93
N LEU A 70 4.76 3.92 3.45
CA LEU A 70 3.30 3.88 3.56
C LEU A 70 2.86 4.41 4.93
N ILE A 71 1.78 5.18 4.96
CA ILE A 71 1.17 5.66 6.20
C ILE A 71 0.26 4.56 6.76
N ARG A 72 0.49 4.21 8.02
CA ARG A 72 -0.22 3.15 8.76
C ARG A 72 -0.82 3.68 10.05
N LEU A 73 -1.90 3.03 10.48
CA LEU A 73 -2.53 3.32 11.76
C LEU A 73 -1.98 2.39 12.85
N LYS A 74 -1.47 2.98 13.93
CA LYS A 74 -1.16 2.26 15.17
C LYS A 74 -2.44 2.12 15.99
N THR A 75 -3.02 0.93 16.01
CA THR A 75 -4.23 0.65 16.80
C THR A 75 -3.87 0.13 18.20
N LYS A 76 -4.81 0.21 19.17
CA LYS A 76 -4.63 -0.35 20.53
C LYS A 76 -4.61 -1.90 20.59
N ILE A 77 -4.77 -2.60 19.46
CA ILE A 77 -4.73 -4.08 19.37
C ILE A 77 -3.27 -4.59 19.30
N THR A 78 -2.35 -3.90 19.96
CA THR A 78 -0.90 -4.14 19.96
C THR A 78 -0.45 -5.30 20.86
N ARG A 79 -1.38 -6.22 21.23
CA ARG A 79 -1.13 -7.34 22.16
C ARG A 79 -1.71 -8.69 21.70
N ARG A 80 -1.89 -8.91 20.40
CA ARG A 80 -2.17 -10.25 19.87
C ARG A 80 -1.06 -10.65 18.91
N ASP A 81 -0.59 -11.90 19.03
CA ASP A 81 0.36 -12.54 18.11
C ASP A 81 -0.33 -12.84 16.77
N ASP A 82 -0.74 -11.78 16.04
CA ASP A 82 -1.37 -11.88 14.72
C ASP A 82 -0.41 -11.34 13.63
N ALA A 83 -0.70 -11.61 12.35
CA ALA A 83 0.11 -11.13 11.23
C ALA A 83 0.24 -9.59 11.21
N GLU A 84 1.38 -9.06 10.79
CA GLU A 84 1.72 -7.61 10.83
C GLU A 84 0.65 -6.69 10.18
N ASN A 85 -0.06 -7.20 9.17
CA ASN A 85 -1.17 -6.51 8.49
C ASN A 85 -2.42 -6.33 9.38
N PHE A 86 -2.60 -7.16 10.40
CA PHE A 86 -3.69 -7.08 11.38
C PHE A 86 -3.37 -6.10 12.51
N ILE A 87 -2.08 -5.94 12.81
CA ILE A 87 -1.59 -5.08 13.90
C ILE A 87 -1.52 -3.61 13.45
N SER A 88 -1.32 -3.35 12.16
CA SER A 88 -1.21 -1.99 11.60
C SER A 88 -1.89 -1.88 10.23
N PRO A 89 -3.22 -1.69 10.20
CA PRO A 89 -3.97 -1.54 8.96
C PRO A 89 -3.47 -0.34 8.14
N LEU A 90 -3.50 -0.49 6.81
CA LEU A 90 -3.20 0.58 5.87
C LEU A 90 -4.27 1.67 5.97
N TYR A 91 -3.83 2.91 6.12
CA TYR A 91 -4.76 4.03 6.17
C TYR A 91 -5.26 4.35 4.75
N PHE A 92 -6.58 4.25 4.55
CA PHE A 92 -7.29 4.75 3.37
C PHE A 92 -8.26 5.84 3.81
N TYR A 93 -8.23 6.98 3.13
CA TYR A 93 -9.28 7.98 3.28
C TYR A 93 -10.33 7.75 2.19
N HIS A 94 -11.49 7.25 2.58
CA HIS A 94 -12.71 7.34 1.79
C HIS A 94 -13.73 8.08 2.65
N GLN A 95 -14.42 9.06 2.07
CA GLN A 95 -15.51 9.76 2.75
C GLN A 95 -16.56 8.71 3.15
N ILE A 96 -16.60 8.35 4.43
CA ILE A 96 -17.79 7.73 5.01
C ILE A 96 -18.76 8.91 5.18
N THR A 97 -19.48 9.21 4.11
CA THR A 97 -20.68 10.03 4.18
C THR A 97 -21.68 9.24 5.02
N HIS A 98 -22.04 9.83 6.17
CA HIS A 98 -23.17 9.41 6.98
C HIS A 98 -24.50 9.57 6.23
#